data_AF-A0A845JXF3-F1
#
_entry.id   AF-A0A845JXF3-F1
#
_cell.length_a   1.000
_cell.length_b   1.000
_cell.length_c   1.000
_cell.angle_alpha   90.00
_cell.angle_beta   90.00
_cell.angle_gamma   90.00
#
_symmetry.space_group_name_H-M   'P 1'
#
loop_
_entity.id
_entity.type
_entity.pdbx_description
1 polymer ?
#
loop_
_entity_poly.entity_id
_entity_poly.type
_entity_poly.pdbx_seq_one_letter_code
_entity_poly.pdbx_strand_id
1 'polypeptide(L)'
;MPIQKNLLHCTVLFLVIICLPSFLFANTFNQLVEQKHILESQFGVKTLECFPFKKKIGFTEDQAPLIEQCLQGVSKLKKALMEVPQTDYKEVGISDRFLKTAGFHTILIDWKASSSELVRFLNSRKSRDEQTGFLDRIRALKREIAQKGIVKELYCSKEISNGDCLTGYMNLAAVHIPPKVKRTGWHELMITHSSSPSDKPNKLVLGFNESPAEMRNRILKDPYETWRPKRKMYEAIQEKYGKAFKDKIKLENFICSADITLEECEKGALNLMEASQSTDFRMRYWGKVILNRHNTIIEDDFNAQIRFDLPAEKILEHFSRKTIKTKAEENTTLAVKLEKKTKNNITRLRAVCDLEGLTSKLCAKAFKTFIRFVKSNRDYQVALPWDTLMFIDGAQLSRVNFALNSKSRNTYLYIDANSSDEQFSNYLKKFRSGSYDLKLH
;
A
#
# COMPACT_ATOMS: atom_id res chain seq x y z
N MET A 1 -1.02 60.84 38.42
CA MET A 1 0.41 60.48 38.41
C MET A 1 0.98 60.78 39.79
N PRO A 2 1.91 60.00 40.39
CA PRO A 2 2.71 58.86 39.91
C PRO A 2 2.40 57.51 40.63
N ILE A 3 2.57 56.31 40.04
CA ILE A 3 3.77 55.40 40.01
C ILE A 3 4.12 54.87 41.43
N GLN A 4 4.25 53.59 41.83
CA GLN A 4 4.67 52.32 41.18
C GLN A 4 4.36 51.08 42.06
N LYS A 5 4.01 49.96 41.40
CA LYS A 5 4.38 48.52 41.62
C LYS A 5 4.75 47.98 43.02
N ASN A 6 4.06 46.92 43.47
CA ASN A 6 4.49 45.52 43.28
C ASN A 6 3.52 44.48 43.90
N LEU A 7 3.43 43.33 43.21
CA LEU A 7 3.18 41.95 43.65
C LEU A 7 2.37 41.70 44.95
N LEU A 8 1.29 40.90 44.88
CA LEU A 8 1.29 39.45 45.15
C LEU A 8 -0.16 38.91 45.18
N HIS A 9 -0.32 37.62 44.84
CA HIS A 9 -1.51 36.73 44.96
C HIS A 9 -2.36 36.58 43.68
N CYS A 10 -2.13 35.51 42.91
CA CYS A 10 -2.73 34.15 43.05
C CYS A 10 -4.21 34.21 42.65
N THR A 11 -4.71 33.58 41.59
CA THR A 11 -4.47 32.22 41.08
C THR A 11 -4.96 32.14 39.62
N VAL A 12 -4.08 31.77 38.69
CA VAL A 12 -4.47 31.27 37.37
C VAL A 12 -4.53 29.76 37.47
N LEU A 13 -5.75 29.21 37.50
CA LEU A 13 -5.97 27.76 37.44
C LEU A 13 -5.83 27.32 35.97
N PHE A 14 -4.59 27.07 35.54
CA PHE A 14 -4.35 26.35 34.28
C PHE A 14 -4.78 24.90 34.47
N LEU A 15 -5.97 24.56 33.97
CA LEU A 15 -6.39 23.20 33.70
C LEU A 15 -5.53 22.67 32.54
N VAL A 16 -4.30 22.26 32.86
CA VAL A 16 -3.51 21.40 31.98
C VAL A 16 -4.20 20.05 32.02
N ILE A 17 -5.12 19.82 31.08
CA ILE A 17 -5.51 18.47 30.68
C ILE A 17 -4.26 17.87 30.06
N ILE A 18 -3.48 17.21 30.90
CA ILE A 18 -2.45 16.27 30.49
C ILE A 18 -3.21 15.13 29.79
N CYS A 19 -3.40 15.25 28.48
CA CYS A 19 -3.74 14.13 27.62
C CYS A 19 -2.52 13.20 27.55
N LEU A 20 -2.31 12.44 28.63
CA LEU A 20 -1.56 11.19 28.58
C LEU A 20 -2.59 10.06 28.44
N PRO A 21 -2.80 9.51 27.23
CA PRO A 21 -3.04 8.09 27.14
C PRO A 21 -1.66 7.41 27.18
N SER A 22 -1.10 7.27 28.38
CA SER A 22 -0.15 6.19 28.67
C SER A 22 -0.95 4.89 28.76
N PHE A 23 -1.54 4.48 27.64
CA PHE A 23 -2.15 3.17 27.54
C PHE A 23 -1.20 2.22 26.82
N LEU A 24 -1.09 1.03 27.39
CA LEU A 24 -0.38 -0.20 27.00
C LEU A 24 -0.71 -0.75 25.60
N PHE A 25 -1.08 0.09 24.64
CA PHE A 25 -1.49 -0.35 23.32
C PHE A 25 -0.27 -0.58 22.42
N ALA A 26 -0.25 -1.77 21.82
CA ALA A 26 0.61 -2.06 20.68
C ALA A 26 0.38 -0.98 19.60
N ASN A 27 1.41 -0.61 18.83
CA ASN A 27 1.21 0.33 17.73
C ASN A 27 0.16 -0.20 16.73
N THR A 28 -0.44 0.71 15.96
CA THR A 28 -1.55 0.44 15.04
C THR A 28 -1.26 -0.73 14.10
N PHE A 29 -0.03 -0.83 13.58
CA PHE A 29 0.37 -1.94 12.72
C PHE A 29 0.36 -3.29 13.45
N ASN A 30 0.98 -3.39 14.63
CA ASN A 30 1.00 -4.62 15.40
C ASN A 30 -0.43 -5.09 15.75
N GLN A 31 -1.34 -4.15 16.06
CA GLN A 31 -2.76 -4.47 16.25
C GLN A 31 -3.43 -4.98 14.97
N LEU A 32 -3.12 -4.42 13.81
CA LEU A 32 -3.62 -4.91 12.53
C LEU A 32 -3.18 -6.35 12.25
N VAL A 33 -1.92 -6.69 12.53
CA VAL A 33 -1.42 -8.08 12.40
C VAL A 33 -2.20 -9.04 13.30
N GLU A 34 -2.49 -8.63 14.53
CA GLU A 34 -3.29 -9.43 15.46
C GLU A 34 -4.75 -9.59 14.99
N GLN A 35 -5.39 -8.50 14.55
CA GLN A 35 -6.74 -8.58 14.02
C GLN A 35 -6.78 -9.44 12.74
N LYS A 36 -5.77 -9.37 11.89
CA LYS A 36 -5.65 -10.21 10.70
C LYS A 36 -5.61 -11.70 11.07
N HIS A 37 -4.80 -12.08 12.06
CA HIS A 37 -4.76 -13.47 12.52
C HIS A 37 -6.11 -13.96 13.05
N ILE A 38 -6.85 -13.10 13.77
CA ILE A 38 -8.21 -13.41 14.23
C ILE A 38 -9.17 -13.58 13.04
N LEU A 39 -9.12 -12.67 12.08
CA LEU A 39 -9.94 -12.73 10.86
C LEU A 39 -9.67 -14.01 10.04
N GLU A 40 -8.42 -14.45 9.99
CA GLU A 40 -8.03 -15.70 9.33
C GLU A 40 -8.55 -16.93 10.07
N SER A 41 -8.26 -17.04 11.37
CA SER A 41 -8.56 -18.23 12.18
C SER A 41 -10.05 -18.42 12.44
N GLN A 42 -10.78 -17.35 12.76
CA GLN A 42 -12.19 -17.43 13.15
C GLN A 42 -13.16 -17.28 11.97
N PHE A 43 -12.79 -16.48 10.96
CA PHE A 43 -13.70 -16.12 9.86
C PHE A 43 -13.20 -16.56 8.48
N GLY A 44 -12.01 -17.15 8.37
CA GLY A 44 -11.48 -17.67 7.11
C GLY A 44 -11.09 -16.61 6.07
N VAL A 45 -10.87 -15.35 6.50
CA VAL A 45 -10.46 -14.22 5.65
C VAL A 45 -8.97 -14.32 5.33
N LYS A 46 -8.62 -14.79 4.14
CA LYS A 46 -7.24 -15.07 3.70
C LYS A 46 -6.44 -13.82 3.35
N THR A 47 -7.09 -12.78 2.82
CA THR A 47 -6.42 -11.53 2.41
C THR A 47 -7.08 -10.35 3.10
N LEU A 48 -6.29 -9.43 3.63
CA LEU A 48 -6.75 -8.16 4.20
C LEU A 48 -5.89 -7.02 3.65
N GLU A 49 -6.50 -6.07 2.96
CA GLU A 49 -5.82 -4.89 2.44
C GLU A 49 -6.41 -3.61 3.03
N CYS A 50 -5.53 -2.73 3.50
CA CYS A 50 -5.85 -1.37 3.91
C CYS A 50 -5.87 -0.45 2.69
N PHE A 51 -7.01 0.20 2.45
CA PHE A 51 -7.27 1.14 1.37
C PHE A 51 -6.80 0.63 -0.01
N PRO A 52 -7.25 -0.56 -0.44
CA PRO A 52 -6.87 -1.06 -1.75
C PRO A 52 -7.37 -0.11 -2.82
N PHE A 53 -6.58 0.04 -3.88
CA PHE A 53 -6.85 0.91 -5.04
C PHE A 53 -6.88 2.43 -4.74
N LYS A 54 -6.58 2.87 -3.51
CA LYS A 54 -6.46 4.30 -3.21
C LYS A 54 -5.22 4.87 -3.90
N LYS A 55 -5.44 5.59 -5.01
CA LYS A 55 -4.36 6.22 -5.79
C LYS A 55 -3.91 7.56 -5.22
N LYS A 56 -4.84 8.31 -4.62
CA LYS A 56 -4.59 9.64 -4.04
C LYS A 56 -4.41 9.53 -2.54
N ILE A 57 -3.14 9.46 -2.13
CA ILE A 57 -2.70 9.50 -0.73
C ILE A 57 -2.36 10.94 -0.35
N GLY A 58 -1.55 11.61 -1.18
CA GLY A 58 -0.99 12.92 -0.85
C GLY A 58 0.47 12.79 -0.43
N PHE A 59 0.80 13.17 0.79
CA PHE A 59 2.15 13.13 1.34
C PHE A 59 2.41 11.87 2.19
N THR A 60 3.67 11.65 2.57
CA THR A 60 4.06 10.44 3.34
C THR A 60 3.30 10.34 4.67
N GLU A 61 3.14 11.47 5.34
CA GLU A 61 2.44 11.63 6.63
C GLU A 61 0.95 11.31 6.54
N ASP A 62 0.34 11.45 5.36
CA ASP A 62 -1.07 11.16 5.14
C ASP A 62 -1.36 9.65 5.16
N GLN A 63 -0.32 8.80 5.14
CA GLN A 63 -0.47 7.34 5.22
C GLN A 63 -0.81 6.85 6.64
N ALA A 64 -0.25 7.47 7.68
CA ALA A 64 -0.46 7.02 9.06
C ALA A 64 -1.94 7.09 9.48
N PRO A 65 -2.69 8.18 9.21
CA PRO A 65 -4.13 8.22 9.46
C PRO A 65 -4.91 7.14 8.70
N LEU A 66 -4.49 6.78 7.47
CA LEU A 66 -5.13 5.69 6.72
C LEU A 66 -4.92 4.34 7.40
N ILE A 67 -3.75 4.09 8.00
CA ILE A 67 -3.49 2.84 8.71
C ILE A 67 -4.34 2.75 9.99
N GLU A 68 -4.53 3.87 10.69
CA GLU A 68 -5.45 3.97 11.83
C GLU A 68 -6.91 3.74 11.43
N GLN A 69 -7.36 4.40 10.35
CA GLN A 69 -8.70 4.18 9.80
C GLN A 69 -8.90 2.73 9.36
N CYS A 70 -7.86 2.09 8.80
CA CYS A 70 -7.90 0.68 8.48
C CYS A 70 -8.14 -0.17 9.72
N LEU A 71 -7.39 0.06 10.81
CA LEU A 71 -7.57 -0.67 12.07
C LEU A 71 -8.99 -0.50 12.64
N GLN A 72 -9.55 0.71 12.55
CA GLN A 72 -10.94 0.96 12.94
C GLN A 72 -11.92 0.15 12.10
N GLY A 73 -11.76 0.17 10.77
CA GLY A 73 -12.59 -0.61 9.85
C GLY A 73 -12.48 -2.12 10.09
N VAL A 74 -11.27 -2.65 10.31
CA VAL A 74 -11.03 -4.05 10.67
C VAL A 74 -11.70 -4.42 11.98
N SER A 75 -11.61 -3.56 13.00
CA SER A 75 -12.19 -3.81 14.31
C SER A 75 -13.72 -3.85 14.25
N LYS A 76 -14.34 -2.97 13.46
CA LYS A 76 -15.78 -2.98 13.18
C LYS A 76 -16.18 -4.24 12.40
N LEU A 77 -15.42 -4.58 11.36
CA LEU A 77 -15.63 -5.79 10.56
C LEU A 77 -15.66 -7.05 11.43
N LYS A 78 -14.67 -7.22 12.30
CA LYS A 78 -14.62 -8.36 13.21
C LYS A 78 -15.89 -8.48 14.05
N LYS A 79 -16.36 -7.37 14.63
CA LYS A 79 -17.59 -7.36 15.44
C LYS A 79 -18.81 -7.76 14.60
N ALA A 80 -18.98 -7.14 13.43
CA ALA A 80 -20.11 -7.48 12.55
C ALA A 80 -20.08 -8.92 12.05
N LEU A 81 -18.89 -9.49 11.81
CA LEU A 81 -18.75 -10.89 11.43
C LEU A 81 -19.19 -11.87 12.52
N MET A 82 -19.21 -11.46 13.79
CA MET A 82 -19.78 -12.26 14.89
C MET A 82 -21.32 -12.24 14.90
N GLU A 83 -21.94 -11.23 14.28
CA GLU A 83 -23.39 -11.02 14.28
C GLU A 83 -24.08 -11.58 13.02
N VAL A 84 -23.31 -11.96 12.00
CA VAL A 84 -23.85 -12.49 10.74
C VAL A 84 -23.59 -13.99 10.62
N PRO A 85 -24.48 -14.74 9.94
CA PRO A 85 -24.23 -16.15 9.61
C PRO A 85 -22.88 -16.31 8.90
N GLN A 86 -22.24 -17.47 9.08
CA GLN A 86 -20.91 -17.74 8.55
C GLN A 86 -20.79 -17.35 7.07
N THR A 87 -19.92 -16.38 6.80
CA THR A 87 -19.65 -15.88 5.44
C THR A 87 -18.48 -16.63 4.80
N ASP A 88 -18.36 -16.56 3.48
CA ASP A 88 -17.24 -17.16 2.74
C ASP A 88 -16.34 -16.12 2.07
N TYR A 89 -16.34 -14.89 2.59
CA TYR A 89 -15.46 -13.83 2.13
C TYR A 89 -14.01 -14.20 2.42
N LYS A 90 -13.22 -14.37 1.35
CA LYS A 90 -11.80 -14.75 1.43
C LYS A 90 -10.89 -13.55 1.37
N GLU A 91 -11.33 -12.48 0.72
CA GLU A 91 -10.55 -11.26 0.57
C GLU A 91 -11.36 -10.06 1.04
N VAL A 92 -10.73 -9.23 1.88
CA VAL A 92 -11.35 -8.04 2.44
C VAL A 92 -10.44 -6.86 2.18
N GLY A 93 -11.00 -5.77 1.68
CA GLY A 93 -10.39 -4.46 1.65
C GLY A 93 -11.09 -3.50 2.60
N ILE A 94 -10.38 -2.84 3.50
CA ILE A 94 -10.92 -1.66 4.18
C ILE A 94 -10.76 -0.46 3.26
N SER A 95 -11.83 0.25 2.96
CA SER A 95 -11.89 1.27 1.90
C SER A 95 -12.82 2.41 2.32
N ASP A 96 -13.11 3.31 1.40
CA ASP A 96 -14.04 4.44 1.55
C ASP A 96 -15.44 4.15 1.00
N ARG A 97 -15.72 2.88 0.70
CA ARG A 97 -17.00 2.42 0.14
C ARG A 97 -17.22 0.94 0.35
N PHE A 98 -18.49 0.55 0.26
CA PHE A 98 -18.90 -0.83 0.15
C PHE A 98 -18.83 -1.36 -1.29
N LEU A 99 -18.29 -2.56 -1.48
CA LEU A 99 -18.27 -3.22 -2.78
C LEU A 99 -18.24 -4.74 -2.64
N LYS A 100 -19.01 -5.45 -3.47
CA LYS A 100 -18.86 -6.91 -3.67
C LYS A 100 -18.31 -7.15 -5.07
N THR A 101 -17.18 -7.82 -5.16
CA THR A 101 -16.42 -7.99 -6.41
C THR A 101 -15.79 -9.38 -6.51
N ALA A 102 -15.05 -9.63 -7.61
CA ALA A 102 -14.26 -10.83 -7.88
C ALA A 102 -15.00 -12.15 -7.62
N GLY A 103 -16.26 -12.25 -8.08
CA GLY A 103 -17.02 -13.50 -7.94
C GLY A 103 -17.50 -13.77 -6.52
N PHE A 104 -17.82 -12.71 -5.77
CA PHE A 104 -18.51 -12.73 -4.47
C PHE A 104 -17.66 -13.10 -3.25
N HIS A 105 -16.39 -13.48 -3.45
CA HIS A 105 -15.48 -13.78 -2.34
C HIS A 105 -14.65 -12.58 -1.87
N THR A 106 -14.69 -11.47 -2.60
CA THR A 106 -13.97 -10.24 -2.28
C THR A 106 -14.94 -9.12 -1.95
N ILE A 107 -14.69 -8.45 -0.83
CA ILE A 107 -15.47 -7.28 -0.40
C ILE A 107 -14.59 -6.08 -0.09
N LEU A 108 -15.09 -4.89 -0.38
CA LEU A 108 -14.61 -3.63 0.18
C LEU A 108 -15.59 -3.17 1.25
N ILE A 109 -15.05 -2.74 2.38
CA ILE A 109 -15.78 -2.27 3.54
C ILE A 109 -15.50 -0.78 3.72
N ASP A 110 -16.55 0.04 3.78
CA ASP A 110 -16.38 1.42 4.18
C ASP A 110 -16.00 1.50 5.66
N TRP A 111 -14.81 2.04 5.94
CA TRP A 111 -14.31 2.18 7.32
C TRP A 111 -15.20 3.11 8.17
N LYS A 112 -15.91 4.06 7.53
CA LYS A 112 -16.80 5.02 8.19
C LYS A 112 -18.14 4.42 8.57
N ALA A 113 -18.52 3.29 7.97
CA ALA A 113 -19.82 2.68 8.18
C ALA A 113 -20.11 2.42 9.67
N SER A 114 -21.38 2.57 10.03
CA SER A 114 -21.92 2.12 11.30
C SER A 114 -22.00 0.59 11.35
N SER A 115 -22.14 0.03 12.56
CA SER A 115 -22.30 -1.42 12.73
C SER A 115 -23.51 -1.96 11.99
N SER A 116 -24.65 -1.26 12.00
CA SER A 116 -25.87 -1.70 11.32
C SER A 116 -25.74 -1.69 9.81
N GLU A 117 -25.08 -0.68 9.22
CA GLU A 117 -24.79 -0.62 7.79
C GLU A 117 -23.89 -1.78 7.36
N LEU A 118 -22.86 -2.06 8.15
CA LEU A 118 -21.91 -3.13 7.91
C LEU A 118 -22.58 -4.51 7.98
N VAL A 119 -23.37 -4.79 9.03
CA VAL A 119 -24.14 -6.04 9.17
C VAL A 119 -25.11 -6.21 8.00
N ARG A 120 -25.85 -5.15 7.63
CA ARG A 120 -26.76 -5.16 6.47
C ARG A 120 -26.00 -5.43 5.17
N PHE A 121 -24.82 -4.84 4.98
CA PHE A 121 -23.99 -5.09 3.81
C PHE A 121 -23.51 -6.54 3.75
N LEU A 122 -23.05 -7.11 4.87
CA LEU A 122 -22.61 -8.51 4.93
C LEU A 122 -23.79 -9.47 4.66
N ASN A 123 -24.97 -9.19 5.20
CA ASN A 123 -26.17 -10.01 5.03
C ASN A 123 -26.83 -9.92 3.64
N SER A 124 -26.57 -8.87 2.85
CA SER A 124 -27.16 -8.68 1.52
C SER A 124 -26.55 -9.58 0.44
N ARG A 125 -26.37 -10.87 0.74
CA ARG A 125 -25.74 -11.84 -0.15
C ARG A 125 -26.78 -12.47 -1.07
N LYS A 126 -26.40 -12.65 -2.34
CA LYS A 126 -27.16 -13.46 -3.29
C LYS A 126 -27.19 -14.92 -2.84
N SER A 127 -28.23 -15.69 -3.20
CA SER A 127 -28.26 -17.12 -2.93
C SER A 127 -27.12 -17.85 -3.65
N ARG A 128 -26.81 -19.10 -3.27
CA ARG A 128 -25.78 -19.89 -3.96
C ARG A 128 -26.13 -20.14 -5.43
N ASP A 129 -27.42 -20.35 -5.72
CA ASP A 129 -27.91 -20.58 -7.08
C ASP A 129 -27.78 -19.32 -7.94
N GLU A 130 -28.13 -18.16 -7.38
CA GLU A 130 -27.94 -16.87 -8.06
C GLU A 130 -26.46 -16.56 -8.32
N GLN A 131 -25.58 -16.88 -7.38
CA GLN A 131 -24.14 -16.72 -7.57
C GLN A 131 -23.63 -17.65 -8.66
N THR A 132 -24.07 -18.91 -8.67
CA THR A 132 -23.68 -19.91 -9.67
C THR A 132 -24.14 -19.47 -11.06
N GLY A 133 -25.42 -19.12 -11.22
CA GLY A 133 -25.96 -18.62 -12.48
C GLY A 133 -25.26 -17.35 -12.97
N PHE A 134 -24.90 -16.44 -12.07
CA PHE A 134 -24.09 -15.27 -12.42
C PHE A 134 -22.71 -15.66 -12.96
N LEU A 135 -22.01 -16.57 -12.28
CA LEU A 135 -20.68 -17.03 -12.69
C LEU A 135 -20.73 -17.80 -14.02
N ASP A 136 -21.76 -18.58 -14.27
CA ASP A 136 -21.96 -19.28 -15.54
C ASP A 136 -22.17 -18.30 -16.69
N ARG A 137 -22.95 -17.24 -16.49
CA ARG A 137 -23.11 -16.16 -17.48
C ARG A 137 -21.78 -15.47 -17.78
N ILE A 138 -20.97 -15.18 -16.76
CA ILE A 138 -19.62 -14.62 -16.95
C ILE A 138 -18.74 -15.57 -17.76
N ARG A 139 -18.75 -16.88 -17.46
CA ARG A 139 -17.96 -17.89 -18.19
C ARG A 139 -18.39 -17.97 -19.65
N ALA A 140 -19.69 -17.94 -19.94
CA ALA A 140 -20.22 -17.94 -21.30
C ALA A 140 -19.74 -16.71 -22.10
N LEU A 141 -19.86 -15.51 -21.52
CA LEU A 141 -19.39 -14.28 -22.16
C LEU A 141 -17.87 -14.29 -22.39
N LYS A 142 -17.08 -14.78 -21.43
CA LYS A 142 -15.63 -14.92 -21.63
C LYS A 142 -15.28 -15.86 -22.78
N ARG A 143 -16.01 -16.96 -22.96
CA ARG A 143 -15.82 -17.88 -24.09
C ARG A 143 -16.15 -17.21 -25.42
N GLU A 144 -17.27 -16.49 -25.49
CA GLU A 144 -17.67 -15.73 -26.67
C GLU A 144 -16.62 -14.67 -27.06
N ILE A 145 -16.12 -13.91 -26.08
CA ILE A 145 -15.07 -12.91 -26.32
C ILE A 145 -13.75 -13.58 -26.75
N ALA A 146 -13.38 -14.70 -26.12
CA ALA A 146 -12.16 -15.43 -26.47
C ALA A 146 -12.18 -15.95 -27.91
N GLN A 147 -13.34 -16.39 -28.42
CA GLN A 147 -13.50 -16.84 -29.81
C GLN A 147 -13.21 -15.74 -30.84
N LYS A 148 -13.30 -14.46 -30.45
CA LYS A 148 -12.93 -13.32 -31.32
C LYS A 148 -11.42 -13.13 -31.45
N GLY A 149 -10.61 -13.80 -30.63
CA GLY A 149 -9.14 -13.75 -30.71
C GLY A 149 -8.52 -12.39 -30.42
N ILE A 150 -9.24 -11.52 -29.67
CA ILE A 150 -8.83 -10.13 -29.39
C ILE A 150 -7.65 -10.07 -28.39
N VAL A 151 -7.69 -10.94 -27.37
CA VAL A 151 -6.78 -10.87 -26.22
C VAL A 151 -6.55 -12.26 -25.61
N LYS A 152 -5.41 -12.45 -24.94
CA LYS A 152 -5.09 -13.69 -24.22
C LYS A 152 -5.68 -13.71 -22.81
N GLU A 153 -5.53 -12.60 -22.08
CA GLU A 153 -5.99 -12.47 -20.70
C GLU A 153 -7.09 -11.42 -20.59
N LEU A 154 -8.26 -11.83 -20.07
CA LEU A 154 -9.42 -10.99 -19.87
C LEU A 154 -9.90 -11.05 -18.42
N TYR A 155 -9.91 -9.91 -17.75
CA TYR A 155 -10.35 -9.82 -16.37
C TYR A 155 -11.01 -8.45 -16.07
N CYS A 156 -11.76 -8.39 -14.97
CA CYS A 156 -12.29 -7.15 -14.42
C CYS A 156 -11.42 -6.71 -13.25
N SER A 157 -11.17 -5.41 -13.14
CA SER A 157 -10.57 -4.84 -11.94
C SER A 157 -11.43 -5.16 -10.72
N LYS A 158 -10.79 -5.39 -9.57
CA LYS A 158 -11.46 -5.50 -8.27
C LYS A 158 -12.02 -4.15 -7.78
N GLU A 159 -11.77 -3.07 -8.53
CA GLU A 159 -12.34 -1.75 -8.26
C GLU A 159 -13.82 -1.62 -8.64
N ILE A 160 -14.36 -2.49 -9.49
CA ILE A 160 -15.75 -2.42 -9.96
C ILE A 160 -16.60 -3.55 -9.35
N SER A 161 -17.93 -3.36 -9.34
CA SER A 161 -18.83 -4.38 -8.79
C SER A 161 -18.92 -5.60 -9.71
N ASN A 162 -19.43 -6.72 -9.18
CA ASN A 162 -19.76 -7.86 -10.04
C ASN A 162 -20.76 -7.46 -11.14
N GLY A 163 -21.74 -6.60 -10.84
CA GLY A 163 -22.71 -6.12 -11.82
C GLY A 163 -22.05 -5.33 -12.95
N ASP A 164 -21.19 -4.38 -12.60
CA ASP A 164 -20.45 -3.57 -13.58
C ASP A 164 -19.55 -4.45 -14.45
N CYS A 165 -18.86 -5.43 -13.84
CA CYS A 165 -18.06 -6.39 -14.58
C CYS A 165 -18.89 -7.18 -15.61
N LEU A 166 -20.10 -7.62 -15.24
CA LEU A 166 -21.02 -8.29 -16.16
C LEU A 166 -21.40 -7.35 -17.32
N THR A 167 -21.77 -6.10 -17.03
CA THR A 167 -22.08 -5.09 -18.05
C THR A 167 -20.92 -4.90 -19.02
N GLY A 168 -19.70 -4.76 -18.52
CA GLY A 168 -18.52 -4.61 -19.36
C GLY A 168 -18.27 -5.82 -20.27
N TYR A 169 -18.45 -7.05 -19.76
CA TYR A 169 -18.34 -8.25 -20.61
C TYR A 169 -19.48 -8.35 -21.63
N MET A 170 -20.70 -7.93 -21.29
CA MET A 170 -21.79 -7.88 -22.27
C MET A 170 -21.48 -6.88 -23.39
N ASN A 171 -21.00 -5.69 -23.06
CA ASN A 171 -20.63 -4.69 -24.07
C ASN A 171 -19.48 -5.20 -24.95
N LEU A 172 -18.47 -5.83 -24.35
CA LEU A 172 -17.34 -6.41 -25.08
C LEU A 172 -17.76 -7.61 -25.97
N ALA A 173 -18.70 -8.43 -25.51
CA ALA A 173 -19.31 -9.50 -26.29
C ALA A 173 -20.16 -8.96 -27.45
N ALA A 174 -20.72 -7.76 -27.36
CA ALA A 174 -21.42 -7.13 -28.48
C ALA A 174 -20.48 -6.48 -29.52
N VAL A 175 -19.17 -6.35 -29.24
CA VAL A 175 -18.22 -5.74 -30.17
C VAL A 175 -18.05 -6.59 -31.44
N HIS A 176 -18.33 -6.00 -32.60
CA HIS A 176 -18.03 -6.62 -33.89
C HIS A 176 -16.57 -6.36 -34.30
N ILE A 177 -15.77 -7.43 -34.42
CA ILE A 177 -14.39 -7.36 -34.92
C ILE A 177 -14.35 -7.94 -36.34
N PRO A 178 -13.87 -7.18 -37.35
CA PRO A 178 -13.78 -7.70 -38.71
C PRO A 178 -12.80 -8.88 -38.80
N PRO A 179 -13.13 -9.95 -39.54
CA PRO A 179 -12.32 -11.17 -39.59
C PRO A 179 -10.93 -11.00 -40.24
N LYS A 180 -10.71 -9.89 -40.96
CA LYS A 180 -9.46 -9.60 -41.67
C LYS A 180 -8.46 -8.75 -40.86
N VAL A 181 -8.78 -8.35 -39.63
CA VAL A 181 -7.86 -7.54 -38.82
C VAL A 181 -6.82 -8.47 -38.18
N LYS A 182 -5.54 -8.22 -38.50
CA LYS A 182 -4.38 -8.86 -37.86
C LYS A 182 -4.58 -8.79 -36.34
N ARG A 183 -4.41 -9.93 -35.62
CA ARG A 183 -4.56 -10.00 -34.15
C ARG A 183 -3.99 -8.73 -33.51
N THR A 184 -4.80 -8.04 -32.73
CA THR A 184 -4.60 -6.66 -32.24
C THR A 184 -3.43 -6.48 -31.29
N GLY A 185 -2.50 -7.44 -31.17
CA GLY A 185 -1.29 -7.37 -30.32
C GLY A 185 -1.54 -7.30 -28.80
N TRP A 186 -2.76 -7.01 -28.36
CA TRP A 186 -3.17 -6.98 -26.96
C TRP A 186 -2.98 -8.35 -26.31
N HIS A 187 -2.23 -8.37 -25.21
CA HIS A 187 -2.02 -9.55 -24.38
C HIS A 187 -3.02 -9.58 -23.21
N GLU A 188 -3.32 -8.40 -22.67
CA GLU A 188 -4.15 -8.22 -21.48
C GLU A 188 -5.25 -7.19 -21.76
N LEU A 189 -6.48 -7.48 -21.33
CA LEU A 189 -7.61 -6.55 -21.36
C LEU A 189 -8.25 -6.53 -19.99
N MET A 190 -8.26 -5.34 -19.39
CA MET A 190 -8.88 -5.07 -18.10
C MET A 190 -10.13 -4.22 -18.29
N ILE A 191 -11.25 -4.66 -17.73
CA ILE A 191 -12.45 -3.84 -17.57
C ILE A 191 -12.44 -3.17 -16.20
N THR A 192 -12.64 -1.86 -16.14
CA THR A 192 -12.65 -1.05 -14.91
C THR A 192 -13.64 0.11 -15.00
N HIS A 193 -13.57 1.09 -14.10
CA HIS A 193 -14.45 2.28 -14.05
C HIS A 193 -14.47 3.07 -15.35
N SER A 194 -13.31 3.30 -15.95
CA SER A 194 -13.15 4.10 -17.16
C SER A 194 -11.90 3.68 -17.92
N SER A 195 -11.87 3.95 -19.22
CA SER A 195 -10.62 3.79 -19.98
C SER A 195 -9.52 4.65 -19.39
N SER A 196 -8.31 4.12 -19.34
CA SER A 196 -7.12 4.89 -18.99
C SER A 196 -5.94 4.46 -19.87
N PRO A 197 -4.88 5.27 -19.94
CA PRO A 197 -3.58 4.78 -20.36
C PRO A 197 -3.21 3.53 -19.59
N SER A 198 -2.54 2.60 -20.28
CA SER A 198 -2.02 1.40 -19.66
C SER A 198 -0.62 1.63 -19.11
N ASP A 199 -0.27 0.88 -18.07
CA ASP A 199 1.07 0.82 -17.50
C ASP A 199 2.04 -0.02 -18.35
N LYS A 200 1.53 -0.77 -19.34
CA LYS A 200 2.32 -1.66 -20.19
C LYS A 200 1.86 -1.61 -21.66
N PRO A 201 2.78 -1.83 -22.63
CA PRO A 201 2.50 -1.69 -24.06
C PRO A 201 1.37 -2.58 -24.57
N ASN A 202 1.21 -3.80 -24.03
CA ASN A 202 0.29 -4.80 -24.56
C ASN A 202 -0.96 -4.98 -23.70
N LYS A 203 -1.31 -4.00 -22.89
CA LYS A 203 -2.48 -4.04 -22.02
C LYS A 203 -3.48 -2.96 -22.41
N LEU A 204 -4.74 -3.35 -22.60
CA LEU A 204 -5.84 -2.44 -22.88
C LEU A 204 -6.71 -2.27 -21.64
N VAL A 205 -7.04 -1.03 -21.30
CA VAL A 205 -7.94 -0.70 -20.18
C VAL A 205 -9.21 -0.08 -20.73
N LEU A 206 -10.35 -0.72 -20.47
CA LEU A 206 -11.67 -0.29 -20.93
C LEU A 206 -12.58 0.00 -19.72
N GLY A 207 -13.45 0.99 -19.86
CA GLY A 207 -14.56 1.26 -18.96
C GLY A 207 -15.68 0.24 -19.14
N PHE A 208 -16.31 -0.18 -18.04
CA PHE A 208 -17.42 -1.16 -18.10
C PHE A 208 -18.66 -0.62 -18.81
N ASN A 209 -18.85 0.70 -18.80
CA ASN A 209 -19.99 1.40 -19.40
C ASN A 209 -19.71 1.92 -20.81
N GLU A 210 -18.52 1.64 -21.38
CA GLU A 210 -18.23 2.02 -22.77
C GLU A 210 -19.16 1.27 -23.73
N SER A 211 -19.62 1.98 -24.76
CA SER A 211 -20.43 1.37 -25.82
C SER A 211 -19.60 0.38 -26.65
N PRO A 212 -20.24 -0.62 -27.30
CA PRO A 212 -19.53 -1.53 -28.18
C PRO A 212 -18.75 -0.83 -29.31
N ALA A 213 -19.23 0.32 -29.80
CA ALA A 213 -18.55 1.11 -30.83
C ALA A 213 -17.26 1.76 -30.29
N GLU A 214 -17.29 2.32 -29.08
CA GLU A 214 -16.10 2.89 -28.43
C GLU A 214 -15.06 1.81 -28.12
N MET A 215 -15.50 0.67 -27.56
CA MET A 215 -14.63 -0.48 -27.32
C MET A 215 -13.99 -0.97 -28.62
N ARG A 216 -14.75 -1.07 -29.71
CA ARG A 216 -14.24 -1.43 -31.04
C ARG A 216 -13.13 -0.48 -31.48
N ASN A 217 -13.36 0.83 -31.38
CA ASN A 217 -12.39 1.85 -31.79
C ASN A 217 -11.07 1.75 -31.01
N ARG A 218 -11.11 1.32 -29.75
CA ARG A 218 -9.89 1.12 -28.93
C ARG A 218 -9.20 -0.20 -29.23
N ILE A 219 -9.96 -1.28 -29.37
CA ILE A 219 -9.44 -2.62 -29.67
C ILE A 219 -8.67 -2.63 -31.00
N LEU A 220 -9.19 -1.94 -32.01
CA LEU A 220 -8.59 -1.91 -33.35
C LEU A 220 -7.31 -1.08 -33.46
N LYS A 221 -6.92 -0.33 -32.41
CA LYS A 221 -5.63 0.40 -32.39
C LYS A 221 -4.47 -0.55 -32.18
N ASP A 222 -3.36 -0.31 -32.87
CA ASP A 222 -2.11 -1.04 -32.60
C ASP A 222 -1.57 -0.64 -31.21
N PRO A 223 -1.35 -1.60 -30.28
CA PRO A 223 -0.74 -1.34 -28.99
C PRO A 223 0.57 -0.56 -29.10
N TYR A 224 1.40 -0.84 -30.11
CA TYR A 224 2.67 -0.17 -30.32
C TYR A 224 2.55 1.23 -30.91
N GLU A 225 1.51 1.54 -31.69
CA GLU A 225 1.24 2.91 -32.13
C GLU A 225 0.93 3.81 -30.94
N THR A 226 0.24 3.29 -29.92
CA THR A 226 -0.04 4.06 -28.70
C THR A 226 1.18 4.18 -27.77
N TRP A 227 2.08 3.17 -27.77
CA TRP A 227 3.20 3.11 -26.83
C TRP A 227 4.52 3.69 -27.36
N ARG A 228 4.86 3.46 -28.63
CA ARG A 228 6.15 3.90 -29.21
C ARG A 228 6.38 5.41 -29.11
N PRO A 229 5.39 6.28 -29.41
CA PRO A 229 5.56 7.73 -29.24
C PRO A 229 5.83 8.08 -27.78
N LYS A 230 5.05 7.53 -26.84
CA LYS A 230 5.24 7.77 -25.40
C LYS A 230 6.62 7.39 -24.93
N ARG A 231 7.10 6.19 -25.31
CA ARG A 231 8.43 5.71 -24.96
C ARG A 231 9.53 6.67 -25.46
N LYS A 232 9.53 7.00 -26.75
CA LYS A 232 10.52 7.92 -27.34
C LYS A 232 10.52 9.29 -26.65
N MET A 233 9.34 9.77 -26.26
CA MET A 233 9.21 11.08 -25.63
C MET A 233 9.66 11.07 -24.15
N TYR A 234 9.40 10.00 -23.40
CA TYR A 234 9.98 9.83 -22.06
C TYR A 234 11.52 9.67 -22.13
N GLU A 235 12.03 8.95 -23.13
CA GLU A 235 13.46 8.86 -23.41
C GLU A 235 14.05 10.27 -23.67
N ALA A 236 13.35 11.15 -24.40
CA ALA A 236 13.79 12.54 -24.64
C ALA A 236 13.81 13.40 -23.36
N ILE A 237 12.82 13.25 -22.46
CA ILE A 237 12.85 13.93 -21.15
C ILE A 237 14.02 13.42 -20.32
N GLN A 238 14.25 12.10 -20.31
CA GLN A 238 15.38 11.50 -19.61
C GLN A 238 16.72 11.98 -20.19
N GLU A 239 16.83 12.15 -21.51
CA GLU A 239 18.00 12.72 -22.16
C GLU A 239 18.22 14.20 -21.76
N LYS A 240 17.15 15.00 -21.76
CA LYS A 240 17.18 16.44 -21.42
C LYS A 240 17.56 16.71 -19.95
N TYR A 241 16.97 15.98 -19.00
CA TYR A 241 17.15 16.26 -17.57
C TYR A 241 18.04 15.26 -16.83
N GLY A 242 18.15 14.03 -17.32
CA GLY A 242 18.79 12.92 -16.60
C GLY A 242 20.26 13.17 -16.28
N LYS A 243 21.03 13.72 -17.22
CA LYS A 243 22.43 14.09 -16.96
C LYS A 243 22.54 15.15 -15.86
N ALA A 244 21.73 16.20 -15.93
CA ALA A 244 21.72 17.26 -14.93
C ALA A 244 21.31 16.75 -13.53
N PHE A 245 20.32 15.84 -13.44
CA PHE A 245 19.97 15.20 -12.16
C PHE A 245 21.09 14.31 -11.62
N LYS A 246 21.71 13.50 -12.49
CA LYS A 246 22.86 12.67 -12.11
C LYS A 246 24.04 13.51 -11.64
N ASP A 247 24.29 14.66 -12.25
CA ASP A 247 25.42 15.52 -11.91
C ASP A 247 25.15 16.31 -10.61
N LYS A 248 23.96 16.92 -10.48
CA LYS A 248 23.61 17.83 -9.37
C LYS A 248 23.19 17.11 -8.08
N ILE A 249 22.31 16.12 -8.18
CA ILE A 249 21.71 15.44 -7.01
C ILE A 249 22.08 13.96 -6.94
N LYS A 250 22.94 13.47 -7.83
CA LYS A 250 23.38 12.06 -7.90
C LYS A 250 22.23 11.07 -8.02
N LEU A 251 21.14 11.47 -8.68
CA LEU A 251 19.98 10.62 -8.91
C LEU A 251 20.34 9.43 -9.82
N GLU A 252 20.07 8.21 -9.35
CA GLU A 252 20.36 6.99 -10.12
C GLU A 252 19.34 6.74 -11.22
N ASN A 253 18.05 6.90 -10.90
CA ASN A 253 16.94 6.64 -11.81
C ASN A 253 15.87 7.73 -11.71
N PHE A 254 15.51 8.30 -12.86
CA PHE A 254 14.39 9.23 -13.00
C PHE A 254 13.32 8.60 -13.89
N ILE A 255 12.08 8.53 -13.39
CA ILE A 255 10.99 7.85 -14.09
C ILE A 255 9.76 8.75 -14.08
N CYS A 256 9.09 8.87 -15.23
CA CYS A 256 7.74 9.40 -15.30
C CYS A 256 6.74 8.23 -15.33
N SER A 257 5.76 8.28 -14.44
CA SER A 257 4.72 7.26 -14.36
C SER A 257 3.88 7.24 -15.65
N ALA A 258 3.38 6.06 -16.01
CA ALA A 258 2.63 5.87 -17.26
C ALA A 258 1.26 6.59 -17.27
N ASP A 259 0.76 6.99 -16.10
CA ASP A 259 -0.51 7.68 -15.89
C ASP A 259 -0.43 9.21 -15.97
N ILE A 260 0.77 9.80 -16.12
CA ILE A 260 0.95 11.23 -16.36
C ILE A 260 1.22 11.54 -17.84
N THR A 261 0.76 12.70 -18.30
CA THR A 261 1.03 13.20 -19.66
C THR A 261 2.48 13.69 -19.78
N LEU A 262 2.88 14.00 -21.01
CA LEU A 262 4.19 14.58 -21.26
C LEU A 262 4.37 15.93 -20.57
N GLU A 263 3.38 16.82 -20.72
CA GLU A 263 3.39 18.16 -20.12
C GLU A 263 3.47 18.08 -18.60
N GLU A 264 2.74 17.11 -18.01
CA GLU A 264 2.81 16.83 -16.59
C GLU A 264 4.23 16.38 -16.19
N CYS A 265 4.81 15.41 -16.91
CA CYS A 265 6.18 14.91 -16.68
C CYS A 265 7.24 16.03 -16.83
N GLU A 266 7.16 16.86 -17.87
CA GLU A 266 8.08 17.96 -18.10
C GLU A 266 7.97 19.04 -17.01
N LYS A 267 6.73 19.39 -16.62
CA LYS A 267 6.50 20.30 -15.48
C LYS A 267 7.14 19.78 -14.19
N GLY A 268 6.94 18.51 -13.88
CA GLY A 268 7.55 17.92 -12.69
C GLY A 268 9.08 17.84 -12.78
N ALA A 269 9.63 17.59 -13.97
CA ALA A 269 11.07 17.60 -14.20
C ALA A 269 11.65 19.01 -14.01
N LEU A 270 10.96 20.06 -14.48
CA LEU A 270 11.34 21.45 -14.28
C LEU A 270 11.34 21.82 -12.79
N ASN A 271 10.27 21.51 -12.07
CA ASN A 271 10.18 21.78 -10.63
C ASN A 271 11.27 21.04 -9.83
N LEU A 272 11.56 19.78 -10.19
CA LEU A 272 12.66 19.02 -9.60
C LEU A 272 14.02 19.63 -9.94
N MET A 273 14.20 20.15 -11.16
CA MET A 273 15.43 20.84 -11.58
C MET A 273 15.65 22.12 -10.79
N GLU A 274 14.59 22.88 -10.51
CA GLU A 274 14.65 24.07 -9.68
C GLU A 274 14.97 23.72 -8.22
N ALA A 275 14.28 22.73 -7.63
CA ALA A 275 14.61 22.23 -6.29
C ALA A 275 16.07 21.73 -6.20
N SER A 276 16.59 21.13 -7.29
CA SER A 276 17.98 20.68 -7.38
C SER A 276 19.01 21.81 -7.29
N GLN A 277 18.62 23.08 -7.30
CA GLN A 277 19.53 24.20 -7.08
C GLN A 277 19.92 24.37 -5.60
N SER A 278 19.08 23.90 -4.67
CA SER A 278 19.37 23.96 -3.24
C SER A 278 20.49 23.00 -2.85
N THR A 279 21.54 23.51 -2.19
CA THR A 279 22.63 22.69 -1.64
C THR A 279 22.13 21.64 -0.67
N ASP A 280 21.18 22.00 0.20
CA ASP A 280 20.62 21.08 1.18
C ASP A 280 19.90 19.89 0.51
N PHE A 281 19.17 20.16 -0.56
CA PHE A 281 18.48 19.13 -1.34
C PHE A 281 19.46 18.19 -2.07
N ARG A 282 20.57 18.73 -2.57
CA ARG A 282 21.65 17.94 -3.21
C ARG A 282 22.35 16.98 -2.25
N MET A 283 22.37 17.28 -0.96
CA MET A 283 22.99 16.43 0.07
C MET A 283 22.12 15.23 0.47
N ARG A 284 20.83 15.22 0.11
CA ARG A 284 19.93 14.10 0.36
C ARG A 284 20.32 12.89 -0.49
N TYR A 285 20.03 11.68 -0.02
CA TYR A 285 20.34 10.49 -0.79
C TYR A 285 19.25 10.22 -1.83
N TRP A 286 19.60 10.14 -3.11
CA TRP A 286 18.67 9.92 -4.21
C TRP A 286 19.01 8.66 -5.01
N GLY A 287 18.11 7.69 -5.00
CA GLY A 287 18.16 6.48 -5.82
C GLY A 287 17.21 6.59 -6.99
N LYS A 288 15.96 6.15 -6.81
CA LYS A 288 14.89 6.28 -7.80
C LYS A 288 13.90 7.38 -7.43
N VAL A 289 13.61 8.27 -8.38
CA VAL A 289 12.53 9.26 -8.26
C VAL A 289 11.48 8.99 -9.33
N ILE A 290 10.23 8.85 -8.91
CA ILE A 290 9.07 8.66 -9.80
C ILE A 290 8.18 9.90 -9.76
N LEU A 291 8.04 10.58 -10.91
CA LEU A 291 7.01 11.59 -11.09
C LEU A 291 5.65 10.93 -11.35
N ASN A 292 4.64 11.35 -10.61
CA ASN A 292 3.29 10.80 -10.73
C ASN A 292 2.21 11.88 -10.49
N ARG A 293 0.95 11.49 -10.66
CA ARG A 293 -0.19 12.43 -10.63
C ARG A 293 -0.61 12.87 -9.23
N HIS A 294 -0.34 12.09 -8.18
CA HIS A 294 -1.09 12.20 -6.93
C HIS A 294 -0.26 12.35 -5.67
N ASN A 295 0.94 11.79 -5.63
CA ASN A 295 1.61 11.50 -4.38
C ASN A 295 3.04 12.03 -4.33
N THR A 296 3.42 12.55 -3.17
CA THR A 296 4.79 12.94 -2.83
C THR A 296 5.22 12.15 -1.60
N ILE A 297 5.95 11.06 -1.82
CA ILE A 297 6.23 10.02 -0.81
C ILE A 297 7.73 9.81 -0.68
N ILE A 298 8.23 9.78 0.55
CA ILE A 298 9.54 9.22 0.89
C ILE A 298 9.31 7.73 1.12
N GLU A 299 9.80 6.89 0.22
CA GLU A 299 9.64 5.44 0.33
C GLU A 299 10.68 4.86 1.31
N ASP A 300 11.93 5.26 1.15
CA ASP A 300 13.05 4.81 1.99
C ASP A 300 14.16 5.87 2.01
N ASP A 301 15.40 5.49 2.35
CA ASP A 301 16.53 6.42 2.39
C ASP A 301 16.88 7.01 1.03
N PHE A 302 16.57 6.35 -0.09
CA PHE A 302 17.03 6.73 -1.43
C PHE A 302 15.89 6.93 -2.43
N ASN A 303 14.82 6.14 -2.37
CA ASN A 303 13.68 6.22 -3.28
C ASN A 303 12.64 7.26 -2.83
N ALA A 304 11.97 7.84 -3.82
CA ALA A 304 10.88 8.78 -3.61
C ALA A 304 9.89 8.83 -4.78
N GLN A 305 8.69 9.28 -4.49
CA GLN A 305 7.68 9.69 -5.45
C GLN A 305 7.44 11.19 -5.32
N ILE A 306 7.21 11.89 -6.42
CA ILE A 306 6.92 13.33 -6.42
C ILE A 306 5.72 13.59 -7.31
N ARG A 307 4.75 14.35 -6.79
CA ARG A 307 3.61 14.81 -7.57
C ARG A 307 4.08 15.83 -8.62
N PHE A 308 3.72 15.63 -9.88
CA PHE A 308 4.29 16.38 -11.01
C PHE A 308 4.09 17.90 -10.93
N ASP A 309 2.99 18.36 -10.32
CA ASP A 309 2.67 19.79 -10.22
C ASP A 309 3.18 20.42 -8.92
N LEU A 310 3.91 19.68 -8.08
CA LEU A 310 4.38 20.18 -6.81
C LEU A 310 5.47 21.25 -7.03
N PRO A 311 5.29 22.49 -6.52
CA PRO A 311 6.28 23.55 -6.66
C PRO A 311 7.62 23.21 -6.00
N ALA A 312 8.70 23.81 -6.48
CA ALA A 312 10.05 23.55 -5.99
C ALA A 312 10.18 23.79 -4.48
N GLU A 313 9.57 24.85 -3.93
CA GLU A 313 9.60 25.17 -2.50
C GLU A 313 8.96 24.06 -1.66
N LYS A 314 7.86 23.48 -2.16
CA LYS A 314 7.16 22.38 -1.49
C LYS A 314 7.90 21.05 -1.62
N ILE A 315 8.62 20.83 -2.73
CA ILE A 315 9.57 19.72 -2.86
C ILE A 315 10.66 19.87 -1.79
N LEU A 316 11.27 21.05 -1.67
CA LEU A 316 12.33 21.31 -0.69
C LEU A 316 11.86 21.12 0.75
N GLU A 317 10.71 21.71 1.11
CA GLU A 317 10.10 21.58 2.44
C GLU A 317 9.89 20.11 2.79
N HIS A 318 9.24 19.36 1.90
CA HIS A 318 8.89 17.97 2.16
C HIS A 318 10.11 17.05 2.27
N PHE A 319 11.10 17.21 1.38
CA PHE A 319 12.28 16.34 1.34
C PHE A 319 13.41 16.77 2.27
N SER A 320 13.28 17.91 2.97
CA SER A 320 14.21 18.31 4.04
C SER A 320 14.33 17.26 5.16
N ARG A 321 13.26 16.48 5.39
CA ARG A 321 13.24 15.39 6.37
C ARG A 321 13.92 14.11 5.90
N LYS A 322 14.27 14.00 4.62
CA LYS A 322 14.96 12.84 4.07
C LYS A 322 16.40 12.80 4.62
N THR A 323 16.90 11.61 4.91
CA THR A 323 18.26 11.44 5.42
C THR A 323 19.30 11.96 4.42
N ILE A 324 20.31 12.69 4.91
CA ILE A 324 21.48 13.06 4.09
C ILE A 324 22.29 11.80 3.73
N LYS A 325 22.96 11.81 2.58
CA LYS A 325 23.64 10.62 2.03
C LYS A 325 24.65 9.99 3.00
N THR A 326 25.55 10.79 3.57
CA THR A 326 26.56 10.30 4.53
C THR A 326 25.92 9.64 5.74
N LYS A 327 24.85 10.23 6.28
CA LYS A 327 24.13 9.67 7.42
C LYS A 327 23.38 8.38 7.06
N ALA A 328 22.82 8.29 5.85
CA ALA A 328 22.18 7.07 5.37
C ALA A 328 23.20 5.92 5.22
N GLU A 329 24.40 6.20 4.69
CA GLU A 329 25.50 5.23 4.56
C GLU A 329 26.00 4.74 5.93
N GLU A 330 26.17 5.66 6.89
CA GLU A 330 26.50 5.32 8.29
C GLU A 330 25.44 4.42 8.93
N ASN A 331 24.16 4.80 8.80
CA ASN A 331 23.04 4.04 9.36
C ASN A 331 22.92 2.67 8.71
N THR A 332 23.17 2.57 7.39
CA THR A 332 23.18 1.29 6.66
C THR A 332 24.28 0.38 7.18
N THR A 333 25.50 0.90 7.31
CA THR A 333 26.64 0.16 7.88
C THR A 333 26.34 -0.33 9.29
N LEU A 334 25.74 0.54 10.12
CA LEU A 334 25.33 0.18 11.47
C LEU A 334 24.23 -0.90 11.47
N ALA A 335 23.21 -0.78 10.62
CA ALA A 335 22.13 -1.75 10.52
C ALA A 335 22.67 -3.14 10.13
N VAL A 336 23.53 -3.23 9.12
CA VAL A 336 24.18 -4.49 8.70
C VAL A 336 25.03 -5.10 9.84
N LYS A 337 25.77 -4.26 10.57
CA LYS A 337 26.56 -4.72 11.73
C LYS A 337 25.66 -5.26 12.84
N LEU A 338 24.52 -4.61 13.09
CA LEU A 338 23.58 -5.02 14.13
C LEU A 338 22.80 -6.28 13.73
N GLU A 339 22.39 -6.41 12.46
CA GLU A 339 21.76 -7.64 11.94
C GLU A 339 22.68 -8.85 12.15
N LYS A 340 23.99 -8.72 11.88
CA LYS A 340 24.93 -9.81 12.16
C LYS A 340 24.95 -10.20 13.64
N LYS A 341 24.75 -9.25 14.56
CA LYS A 341 24.68 -9.50 16.01
C LYS A 341 23.35 -10.11 16.47
N THR A 342 22.31 -10.07 15.66
CA THR A 342 21.04 -10.74 15.98
C THR A 342 21.05 -12.21 15.59
N LYS A 343 22.03 -12.66 14.79
CA LYS A 343 22.18 -14.08 14.42
C LYS A 343 22.59 -14.92 15.64
N ASN A 344 22.20 -16.20 15.64
CA ASN A 344 22.58 -17.19 16.64
C ASN A 344 22.34 -16.73 18.08
N ASN A 345 21.10 -16.33 18.36
CA ASN A 345 20.67 -15.93 19.70
C ASN A 345 19.71 -16.97 20.30
N ILE A 346 19.55 -16.92 21.62
CA ILE A 346 18.74 -17.85 22.42
C ILE A 346 17.25 -17.88 22.07
N THR A 347 16.70 -16.84 21.43
CA THR A 347 15.26 -16.71 21.21
C THR A 347 14.72 -17.58 20.08
N ARG A 348 15.62 -18.19 19.29
CA ARG A 348 15.35 -18.88 18.01
C ARG A 348 14.86 -17.98 16.88
N LEU A 349 14.69 -16.68 17.11
CA LEU A 349 14.32 -15.72 16.07
C LEU A 349 15.55 -15.15 15.37
N ARG A 350 15.56 -15.22 14.04
CA ARG A 350 16.43 -14.39 13.21
C ARG A 350 15.73 -13.04 12.97
N ALA A 351 16.28 -11.96 13.55
CA ALA A 351 15.79 -10.62 13.24
C ALA A 351 16.35 -10.13 11.90
N VAL A 352 15.48 -9.59 11.06
CA VAL A 352 15.77 -9.10 9.71
C VAL A 352 14.99 -7.80 9.46
N CYS A 353 15.50 -6.98 8.56
CA CYS A 353 14.87 -5.72 8.20
C CYS A 353 14.42 -5.74 6.74
N ASP A 354 13.23 -5.22 6.50
CA ASP A 354 12.69 -5.04 5.17
C ASP A 354 13.35 -3.83 4.48
N LEU A 355 14.29 -4.07 3.56
CA LEU A 355 15.02 -2.97 2.90
C LEU A 355 14.17 -2.25 1.83
N GLU A 356 13.04 -2.81 1.43
CA GLU A 356 12.13 -2.16 0.47
C GLU A 356 11.15 -1.27 1.22
N GLY A 357 11.50 -0.01 1.48
CA GLY A 357 10.58 0.95 2.09
C GLY A 357 10.76 1.16 3.60
N LEU A 358 11.84 0.66 4.20
CA LEU A 358 12.22 1.02 5.57
C LEU A 358 13.58 1.72 5.56
N THR A 359 13.68 2.85 6.27
CA THR A 359 14.94 3.58 6.37
C THR A 359 15.95 2.80 7.21
N SER A 360 17.23 2.86 6.82
CA SER A 360 18.35 2.28 7.55
C SER A 360 18.43 2.77 9.00
N LYS A 361 18.03 4.02 9.26
CA LYS A 361 17.90 4.57 10.62
C LYS A 361 16.92 3.77 11.46
N LEU A 362 15.74 3.47 10.90
CA LEU A 362 14.72 2.67 11.56
C LEU A 362 15.16 1.21 11.71
N CYS A 363 15.79 0.61 10.70
CA CYS A 363 16.39 -0.72 10.82
C CYS A 363 17.40 -0.79 11.99
N ALA A 364 18.34 0.16 12.07
CA ALA A 364 19.34 0.20 13.13
C ALA A 364 18.69 0.37 14.52
N LYS A 365 17.63 1.18 14.63
CA LYS A 365 16.83 1.31 15.87
C LYS A 365 16.19 -0.02 16.24
N ALA A 366 15.50 -0.67 15.30
CA ALA A 366 14.79 -1.92 15.54
C ALA A 366 15.73 -3.05 15.96
N PHE A 367 16.89 -3.19 15.31
CA PHE A 367 17.90 -4.17 15.75
C PHE A 367 18.44 -3.89 17.15
N LYS A 368 18.67 -2.61 17.51
CA LYS A 368 19.06 -2.26 18.90
C LYS A 368 17.98 -2.67 19.89
N THR A 369 16.71 -2.42 19.58
CA THR A 369 15.58 -2.83 20.41
C THR A 369 15.53 -4.36 20.57
N PHE A 370 15.66 -5.13 19.50
CA PHE A 370 15.73 -6.59 19.59
C PHE A 370 16.91 -7.07 20.44
N ILE A 371 18.12 -6.52 20.24
CA ILE A 371 19.29 -6.88 21.04
C ILE A 371 19.07 -6.58 22.53
N ARG A 372 18.43 -5.45 22.88
CA ARG A 372 18.06 -5.15 24.28
C ARG A 372 17.05 -6.16 24.80
N PHE A 373 16.02 -6.50 24.03
CA PHE A 373 15.03 -7.51 24.39
C PHE A 373 15.68 -8.87 24.71
N VAL A 374 16.57 -9.36 23.84
CA VAL A 374 17.29 -10.64 24.04
C VAL A 374 18.12 -10.60 25.32
N LYS A 375 18.81 -9.49 25.61
CA LYS A 375 19.62 -9.35 26.82
C LYS A 375 18.79 -9.38 28.10
N SER A 376 17.61 -8.77 28.07
CA SER A 376 16.71 -8.66 29.23
C SER A 376 15.82 -9.88 29.43
N ASN A 377 15.66 -10.76 28.43
CA ASN A 377 14.77 -11.92 28.47
C ASN A 377 15.55 -13.19 28.09
N ARG A 378 16.49 -13.62 28.95
CA ARG A 378 17.40 -14.74 28.67
C ARG A 378 16.72 -16.11 28.56
N ASP A 379 15.49 -16.20 29.06
CA ASP A 379 14.63 -17.38 29.11
C ASP A 379 13.58 -17.38 28.00
N TYR A 380 13.50 -16.32 27.19
CA TYR A 380 12.55 -16.24 26.09
C TYR A 380 12.99 -17.13 24.93
N GLN A 381 12.09 -18.00 24.50
CA GLN A 381 12.16 -18.72 23.23
C GLN A 381 10.82 -18.60 22.53
N VAL A 382 10.84 -18.33 21.23
CA VAL A 382 9.62 -18.30 20.43
C VAL A 382 9.07 -19.72 20.22
N ALA A 383 7.76 -19.86 20.16
CA ALA A 383 7.09 -21.11 19.79
C ALA A 383 7.32 -21.42 18.30
N LEU A 384 7.33 -22.71 17.94
CA LEU A 384 7.22 -23.11 16.54
C LEU A 384 5.85 -22.69 15.98
N PRO A 385 5.72 -22.41 14.68
CA PRO A 385 6.73 -22.51 13.60
C PRO A 385 7.57 -21.23 13.39
N TRP A 386 7.50 -20.26 14.30
CA TRP A 386 8.13 -18.96 14.10
C TRP A 386 9.67 -19.04 14.18
N ASP A 387 10.36 -18.55 13.15
CA ASP A 387 11.83 -18.55 13.11
C ASP A 387 12.44 -17.19 12.73
N THR A 388 11.62 -16.27 12.23
CA THR A 388 12.07 -15.00 11.67
C THR A 388 11.23 -13.86 12.21
N LEU A 389 11.89 -12.77 12.63
CA LEU A 389 11.24 -11.52 13.02
C LEU A 389 11.60 -10.44 11.98
N MET A 390 10.62 -10.02 11.19
CA MET A 390 10.76 -8.99 10.18
C MET A 390 10.30 -7.63 10.69
N PHE A 391 11.23 -6.66 10.68
CA PHE A 391 10.91 -5.26 10.90
C PHE A 391 10.38 -4.63 9.63
N ILE A 392 9.27 -3.90 9.75
CA ILE A 392 8.66 -3.13 8.67
C ILE A 392 8.38 -1.69 9.11
N ASP A 393 8.12 -0.80 8.15
CA ASP A 393 7.58 0.53 8.46
C ASP A 393 6.07 0.44 8.67
N GLY A 394 5.63 0.44 9.95
CA GLY A 394 4.21 0.40 10.30
C GLY A 394 3.41 1.65 9.92
N ALA A 395 4.07 2.70 9.39
CA ALA A 395 3.43 3.95 8.94
C ALA A 395 3.28 4.03 7.41
N GLN A 396 3.79 3.05 6.65
CA GLN A 396 3.67 3.02 5.19
C GLN A 396 2.64 2.00 4.73
N LEU A 397 1.63 2.47 3.98
CA LEU A 397 0.48 1.67 3.60
C LEU A 397 0.87 0.43 2.78
N SER A 398 1.83 0.60 1.85
CA SER A 398 2.35 -0.50 1.02
C SER A 398 3.02 -1.58 1.86
N ARG A 399 3.79 -1.20 2.89
CA ARG A 399 4.50 -2.13 3.76
C ARG A 399 3.57 -2.83 4.75
N VAL A 400 2.57 -2.12 5.28
CA VAL A 400 1.49 -2.72 6.06
C VAL A 400 0.76 -3.78 5.22
N ASN A 401 0.33 -3.44 4.00
CA ASN A 401 -0.38 -4.38 3.13
C ASN A 401 0.49 -5.59 2.74
N PHE A 402 1.79 -5.39 2.50
CA PHE A 402 2.73 -6.49 2.29
C PHE A 402 2.77 -7.42 3.51
N ALA A 403 2.97 -6.89 4.70
CA ALA A 403 3.09 -7.69 5.91
C ALA A 403 1.78 -8.35 6.33
N LEU A 404 0.61 -7.79 5.97
CA LEU A 404 -0.70 -8.41 6.21
C LEU A 404 -1.03 -9.53 5.24
N ASN A 405 -0.34 -9.65 4.10
CA ASN A 405 -0.67 -10.62 3.04
C ASN A 405 0.51 -11.48 2.61
N SER A 406 1.67 -11.34 3.25
CA SER A 406 2.86 -12.14 2.95
C SER A 406 2.58 -13.65 3.08
N LYS A 407 3.13 -14.43 2.15
CA LYS A 407 3.04 -15.90 2.15
C LYS A 407 3.87 -16.53 3.27
N SER A 408 4.88 -15.82 3.77
CA SER A 408 5.77 -16.29 4.84
C SER A 408 5.20 -16.08 6.25
N ARG A 409 3.97 -15.55 6.39
CA ARG A 409 3.31 -15.32 7.70
C ARG A 409 3.00 -16.59 8.48
N ASN A 410 3.29 -17.76 7.92
CA ASN A 410 3.27 -19.03 8.63
C ASN A 410 4.56 -19.33 9.39
N THR A 411 5.63 -18.55 9.17
CA THR A 411 6.96 -18.74 9.78
C THR A 411 7.59 -17.41 10.23
N TYR A 412 7.11 -16.28 9.71
CA TYR A 412 7.61 -14.94 9.98
C TYR A 412 6.66 -14.18 10.91
N LEU A 413 7.23 -13.58 11.95
CA LEU A 413 6.59 -12.53 12.75
C LEU A 413 6.89 -11.17 12.12
N TYR A 414 5.86 -10.34 11.97
CA TYR A 414 6.01 -8.98 11.48
C TYR A 414 5.77 -7.99 12.61
N ILE A 415 6.68 -7.05 12.79
CA ILE A 415 6.57 -6.03 13.83
C ILE A 415 7.01 -4.67 13.29
N ASP A 416 6.35 -3.61 13.74
CA ASP A 416 6.74 -2.24 13.40
C ASP A 416 8.14 -1.93 13.95
N ALA A 417 9.04 -1.49 13.07
CA ALA A 417 10.39 -1.03 13.39
C ALA A 417 10.39 0.15 14.38
N ASN A 418 9.29 0.89 14.47
CA ASN A 418 9.15 2.01 15.39
C ASN A 418 8.71 1.64 16.81
N SER A 419 8.36 0.38 17.07
CA SER A 419 7.93 -0.11 18.38
C SER A 419 8.88 0.33 19.51
N SER A 420 8.32 0.82 20.62
CA SER A 420 9.08 1.03 21.86
C SER A 420 9.53 -0.31 22.45
N ASP A 421 10.50 -0.31 23.37
CA ASP A 421 10.97 -1.53 24.03
C ASP A 421 9.82 -2.28 24.75
N GLU A 422 8.86 -1.54 25.32
CA GLU A 422 7.68 -2.09 25.95
C GLU A 422 6.71 -2.71 24.93
N GLN A 423 6.35 -1.97 23.88
CA GLN A 423 5.49 -2.48 22.80
C GLN A 423 6.08 -3.73 22.15
N PHE A 424 7.40 -3.72 21.92
CA PHE A 424 8.15 -4.83 21.37
C PHE A 424 8.09 -6.07 22.26
N SER A 425 8.36 -5.90 23.55
CA SER A 425 8.31 -6.97 24.54
C SER A 425 6.90 -7.54 24.68
N ASN A 426 5.90 -6.68 24.77
CA ASN A 426 4.49 -7.08 24.90
C ASN A 426 3.99 -7.84 23.67
N TYR A 427 4.44 -7.47 22.47
CA TYR A 427 4.14 -8.20 21.24
C TYR A 427 4.79 -9.59 21.23
N LEU A 428 6.10 -9.67 21.46
CA LEU A 428 6.83 -10.96 21.39
C LEU A 428 6.42 -11.95 22.49
N LYS A 429 6.09 -11.49 23.70
CA LYS A 429 5.62 -12.36 24.79
C LYS A 429 4.43 -13.23 24.39
N LYS A 430 3.59 -12.79 23.46
CA LYS A 430 2.45 -13.55 22.94
C LYS A 430 2.86 -14.82 22.20
N PHE A 431 4.08 -14.85 21.66
CA PHE A 431 4.62 -15.94 20.85
C PHE A 431 5.62 -16.81 21.61
N ARG A 432 5.70 -16.68 22.94
CA ARG A 432 6.58 -17.49 23.78
C ARG A 432 6.20 -18.97 23.72
N SER A 433 7.20 -19.84 23.66
CA SER A 433 7.02 -21.30 23.81
C SER A 433 6.35 -21.61 25.16
N GLY A 434 5.34 -22.49 25.14
CA GLY A 434 4.49 -22.80 26.31
C GLY A 434 3.35 -21.81 26.58
N SER A 435 3.27 -20.69 25.86
CA SER A 435 2.12 -19.76 25.93
C SER A 435 1.12 -19.94 24.78
N TYR A 436 1.53 -20.60 23.68
CA TYR A 436 0.71 -20.79 22.47
C TYR A 436 -0.21 -22.03 22.52
N ASP A 437 0.05 -22.99 23.40
CA ASP A 437 -0.77 -24.22 23.54
C ASP A 437 -2.15 -23.99 24.19
N LEU A 438 -2.44 -22.77 24.66
CA LEU A 438 -3.69 -22.44 25.36
C LEU A 438 -4.71 -21.67 24.52
N LYS A 439 -4.48 -21.47 23.21
CA LYS A 439 -5.38 -20.67 22.35
C LYS A 439 -5.85 -21.35 21.06
N LEU A 440 -5.55 -22.64 20.90
CA LEU A 440 -6.03 -23.47 19.79
C LEU A 440 -6.87 -24.64 20.33
N HIS A 441 -7.95 -24.32 21.03
CA HIS A 441 -9.09 -25.21 21.23
C HIS A 441 -10.38 -24.42 21.03
#